data_AF-K2RN28-F1
#
_entry.id   AF-K2RN28-F1
#
_cell.length_a   1.000
_cell.length_b   1.000
_cell.length_c   1.000
_cell.angle_alpha   90.00
_cell.angle_beta   90.00
_cell.angle_gamma   90.00
#
_symmetry.space_group_name_H-M   'P 1'
#
loop_
_entity.id
_entity.type
_entity.pdbx_description
1 polymer ?
#
loop_
_entity_poly.entity_id
_entity_poly.type
_entity_poly.pdbx_seq_one_letter_code
_entity_poly.pdbx_strand_id
1 'polypeptide(L)'
;MTDPIPKYPLYDATFTAYRLSPLYHGPNPLLEEPTLRMHARRLRDILRGDILRGVDIGGGNTDGSTSGTLERCTWDLIGDEVSWQRLHQPGAEEQEAEQPGELTDAPSLAPSEARGIHVELRYQKATYTAILLRDPENPSATPPDFTSLPLLLVRMPAALRATFNTYLTTAFDTRLALLRLPSRFLCTTLESILCHTPTADLLTRLQLQLSFPTACSAATLRNIDITLAPGDIASFVERGAALLPSRALGKGDKNADGGGKKKRPAPPSPVEKRWAGRRRDVEGENEDAEDEGADVDADGESGDEEEVVAGSAAAGAGRLSVPQEPPPPYELHDPAIVGRGR
;
A
#
# COMPACT_ATOMS: atom_id res chain seq x y z
N MET A 1 18.07 -33.43 4.31
CA MET A 1 16.91 -33.09 3.47
C MET A 1 16.84 -31.57 3.51
N THR A 2 17.15 -30.88 2.43
CA THR A 2 17.06 -29.42 2.34
C THR A 2 15.59 -29.03 2.39
N ASP A 3 15.23 -28.16 3.33
CA ASP A 3 13.88 -27.61 3.36
C ASP A 3 13.60 -26.86 2.05
N PRO A 4 12.43 -27.05 1.43
CA PRO A 4 12.12 -26.37 0.19
C PRO A 4 12.01 -24.86 0.43
N ILE A 5 12.55 -24.06 -0.50
CA ILE A 5 12.43 -22.61 -0.49
C ILE A 5 10.93 -22.26 -0.34
N PRO A 6 10.54 -21.42 0.64
CA PRO A 6 9.16 -21.04 0.83
C PRO A 6 8.64 -20.32 -0.41
N LYS A 7 7.39 -20.61 -0.77
CA LYS A 7 6.72 -19.96 -1.89
C LYS A 7 6.61 -18.46 -1.66
N TYR A 8 6.68 -17.69 -2.75
CA TYR A 8 6.53 -16.25 -2.70
C TYR A 8 5.13 -15.86 -2.14
N PRO A 9 5.03 -14.89 -1.19
CA PRO A 9 3.78 -14.62 -0.45
C PRO A 9 2.56 -14.21 -1.29
N LEU A 10 2.75 -13.75 -2.54
CA LEU A 10 1.64 -13.41 -3.44
C LEU A 10 0.98 -14.63 -4.09
N TYR A 11 1.66 -15.77 -4.15
CA TYR A 11 1.18 -16.95 -4.87
C TYR A 11 0.34 -17.87 -3.98
N ASP A 12 -0.56 -18.64 -4.61
CA ASP A 12 -1.48 -19.58 -3.95
C ASP A 12 -2.32 -18.98 -2.82
N ALA A 13 -2.54 -17.66 -2.85
CA ALA A 13 -3.26 -16.93 -1.82
C ALA A 13 -4.35 -16.04 -2.42
N THR A 14 -5.48 -15.96 -1.71
CA THR A 14 -6.56 -15.04 -2.03
C THR A 14 -6.51 -13.85 -1.07
N PHE A 15 -6.56 -12.65 -1.63
CA PHE A 15 -6.50 -11.41 -0.88
C PHE A 15 -7.74 -10.54 -1.09
N THR A 16 -8.09 -9.78 -0.06
CA THR A 16 -8.91 -8.58 -0.24
C THR A 16 -7.99 -7.43 -0.61
N ALA A 17 -8.24 -6.81 -1.77
CA ALA A 17 -7.43 -5.69 -2.26
C ALA A 17 -8.02 -4.34 -1.84
N TYR A 18 -7.15 -3.41 -1.45
CA TYR A 18 -7.47 -2.03 -1.10
C TYR A 18 -6.53 -1.09 -1.84
N ARG A 19 -7.05 0.10 -2.15
CA ARG A 19 -6.27 1.27 -2.56
C ARG A 19 -5.90 2.07 -1.32
N LEU A 20 -4.65 2.50 -1.28
CA LEU A 20 -4.09 3.35 -0.24
C LEU A 20 -3.69 4.70 -0.83
N SER A 21 -3.92 5.78 -0.07
CA SER A 21 -3.18 7.02 -0.31
C SER A 21 -1.77 6.89 0.27
N PRO A 22 -0.81 7.76 -0.13
CA PRO A 22 0.52 7.77 0.47
C PRO A 22 0.46 7.77 2.00
N LEU A 23 1.35 7.01 2.63
CA LEU A 23 1.42 6.84 4.07
C LEU A 23 2.31 7.94 4.63
N TYR A 24 1.75 8.80 5.48
CA TYR A 24 2.51 9.81 6.19
C TYR A 24 3.32 9.18 7.32
N HIS A 25 4.62 9.41 7.34
CA HIS A 25 5.51 8.91 8.40
C HIS A 25 6.33 10.03 9.07
N GLY A 26 6.18 11.26 8.58
CA GLY A 26 6.99 12.39 9.04
C GLY A 26 8.48 12.11 8.87
N PRO A 27 9.33 12.42 9.87
CA PRO A 27 10.78 12.35 9.73
C PRO A 27 11.34 10.93 9.78
N ASN A 28 10.55 9.91 10.11
CA ASN A 28 11.01 8.53 10.24
C ASN A 28 10.58 7.74 9.00
N PRO A 29 11.45 7.47 8.02
CA PRO A 29 11.04 6.79 6.81
C PRO A 29 10.49 5.40 7.13
N LEU A 30 9.34 5.07 6.54
CA LEU A 30 8.59 3.85 6.86
C LEU A 30 9.37 2.57 6.53
N LEU A 31 10.21 2.63 5.51
CA LEU A 31 10.92 1.49 4.94
C LEU A 31 12.19 1.14 5.71
N GLU A 32 12.55 1.95 6.71
CA GLU A 32 13.68 1.67 7.58
C GLU A 32 13.29 0.64 8.64
N GLU A 33 14.20 -0.29 8.87
CA GLU A 33 14.02 -1.42 9.77
C GLU A 33 13.59 -1.01 11.21
N PRO A 34 14.16 0.04 11.85
CA PRO A 34 13.69 0.49 13.17
C PRO A 34 12.22 0.95 13.17
N THR A 35 11.78 1.60 12.09
CA THR A 35 10.40 2.09 11.93
C THR A 35 9.44 0.91 11.75
N LEU A 36 9.79 -0.07 10.93
CA LEU A 36 9.01 -1.29 10.73
C LEU A 36 8.84 -2.07 12.05
N ARG A 37 9.93 -2.32 12.79
CA ARG A 37 9.87 -2.98 14.10
C ARG A 37 9.00 -2.23 15.10
N MET A 38 9.06 -0.90 15.08
CA MET A 38 8.22 -0.05 15.93
C MET A 38 6.73 -0.25 15.60
N HIS A 39 6.37 -0.25 14.31
CA HIS A 39 4.98 -0.50 13.89
C HIS A 39 4.51 -1.93 14.18
N ALA A 40 5.37 -2.93 14.02
CA ALA A 40 5.08 -4.31 14.39
C ALA A 40 4.76 -4.44 15.89
N ARG A 41 5.56 -3.79 16.76
CA ARG A 41 5.30 -3.76 18.21
C ARG A 41 3.99 -3.06 18.55
N ARG A 42 3.75 -1.88 18.00
CA ARG A 42 2.50 -1.12 18.24
C ARG A 42 1.26 -1.91 17.82
N LEU A 43 1.27 -2.50 16.62
CA LEU A 43 0.16 -3.32 16.14
C LEU A 43 -0.06 -4.54 17.04
N ARG A 44 1.02 -5.24 17.42
CA ARG A 44 0.95 -6.38 18.34
C ARG A 44 0.32 -5.99 19.68
N ASP A 45 0.69 -4.85 20.23
CA ASP A 45 0.19 -4.40 21.53
C ASP A 45 -1.29 -4.01 21.45
N ILE A 46 -1.73 -3.41 20.33
CA ILE A 46 -3.16 -3.16 20.05
C ILE A 46 -3.93 -4.49 19.97
N LEU A 47 -3.44 -5.45 19.19
CA LEU A 47 -4.11 -6.75 19.01
C LEU A 47 -4.18 -7.54 20.31
N ARG A 48 -3.15 -7.50 21.15
CA ARG A 48 -3.18 -8.08 22.50
C ARG A 48 -4.16 -7.34 23.41
N GLY A 49 -4.22 -6.01 23.33
CA GLY A 49 -5.15 -5.19 24.09
C GLY A 49 -6.62 -5.41 23.70
N ASP A 50 -6.91 -5.65 22.42
CA ASP A 50 -8.26 -5.91 21.92
C ASP A 50 -8.79 -7.27 22.39
N ILE A 51 -7.93 -8.29 22.50
CA ILE A 51 -8.27 -9.58 23.14
C ILE A 51 -8.67 -9.37 24.60
N LEU A 52 -7.94 -8.52 25.33
CA LEU A 52 -8.25 -8.19 26.74
C LEU A 52 -9.57 -7.40 26.90
N ARG A 53 -10.03 -6.72 25.85
CA ARG A 53 -11.28 -5.96 25.83
C ARG A 53 -12.48 -6.79 25.35
N GLY A 54 -12.28 -8.09 25.08
CA GLY A 54 -13.35 -9.00 24.67
C GLY A 54 -13.79 -8.83 23.21
N VAL A 55 -12.98 -8.20 22.37
CA VAL A 55 -13.19 -8.22 20.92
C VAL A 55 -12.70 -9.57 20.42
N ASP A 56 -13.58 -10.58 20.45
CA ASP A 56 -13.29 -11.87 19.85
C ASP A 56 -13.04 -11.70 18.35
N ILE A 57 -11.83 -12.00 17.91
CA ILE A 57 -11.43 -12.01 16.49
C ILE A 57 -12.18 -13.12 15.71
N GLY A 58 -13.02 -13.92 16.38
CA GLY A 58 -13.94 -14.89 15.78
C GLY A 58 -15.40 -14.52 16.03
N GLY A 59 -16.08 -13.93 15.06
CA GLY A 59 -17.49 -13.52 15.20
C GLY A 59 -18.23 -13.37 13.88
N GLY A 60 -18.23 -14.43 13.06
CA GLY A 60 -18.97 -14.49 11.79
C GLY A 60 -19.32 -15.93 11.42
N ASN A 61 -20.24 -16.52 12.19
CA ASN A 61 -21.09 -17.68 11.88
C ASN A 61 -20.61 -18.67 10.80
N THR A 62 -19.68 -19.54 11.18
CA THR A 62 -19.64 -21.03 11.04
C THR A 62 -18.20 -21.44 11.31
N ASP A 63 -17.98 -22.28 12.32
CA ASP A 63 -16.71 -22.97 12.64
C ASP A 63 -15.57 -22.11 13.26
N GLY A 64 -15.92 -21.02 13.93
CA GLY A 64 -15.00 -20.08 14.59
C GLY A 64 -14.25 -20.66 15.80
N SER A 65 -13.23 -21.48 15.56
CA SER A 65 -12.18 -21.70 16.55
C SER A 65 -11.40 -20.39 16.74
N THR A 66 -11.43 -19.83 17.94
CA THR A 66 -10.54 -18.73 18.37
C THR A 66 -9.12 -18.99 17.86
N SER A 67 -8.57 -18.13 17.01
CA SER A 67 -7.25 -18.33 16.37
C SER A 67 -6.10 -18.53 17.37
N GLY A 68 -6.38 -18.33 18.66
CA GLY A 68 -5.48 -18.53 19.79
C GLY A 68 -4.86 -17.20 20.21
N THR A 69 -3.83 -17.25 21.03
CA THR A 69 -3.07 -16.04 21.39
C THR A 69 -2.17 -15.61 20.24
N LEU A 70 -1.97 -14.30 20.07
CA LEU A 70 -0.99 -13.76 19.12
C LEU A 70 0.44 -14.06 19.59
N GLU A 71 1.15 -14.88 18.83
CA GLU A 71 2.53 -15.30 19.10
C GLU A 71 3.54 -14.31 18.54
N ARG A 72 3.37 -13.91 17.28
CA ARG A 72 4.32 -13.03 16.56
C ARG A 72 3.61 -12.07 15.61
N CYS A 73 4.16 -10.87 15.51
CA CYS A 73 3.79 -9.86 14.52
C CYS A 73 5.10 -9.32 13.91
N THR A 74 5.26 -9.42 12.60
CA THR A 74 6.42 -8.88 11.88
C THR A 74 5.99 -7.95 10.77
N TRP A 75 6.88 -7.02 10.43
CA TRP A 75 6.76 -6.05 9.35
C TRP A 75 8.10 -6.11 8.63
N ASP A 76 8.15 -6.83 7.52
CA ASP A 76 9.40 -7.14 6.84
C ASP A 76 9.35 -6.57 5.43
N LEU A 77 10.48 -6.10 4.91
CA LEU A 77 10.55 -5.67 3.51
C LEU A 77 10.40 -6.87 2.57
N ILE A 78 9.64 -6.69 1.48
CA ILE A 78 9.46 -7.72 0.46
C ILE A 78 10.01 -7.23 -0.88
N GLY A 79 10.89 -8.04 -1.49
CA GLY A 79 11.54 -7.78 -2.77
C GLY A 79 10.74 -8.31 -3.95
N ASP A 80 11.42 -8.59 -5.06
CA ASP A 80 10.83 -9.42 -6.12
C ASP A 80 11.04 -10.91 -5.85
N GLU A 81 10.57 -11.76 -6.76
CA GLU A 81 10.69 -13.21 -6.64
C GLU A 81 12.15 -13.67 -6.61
N VAL A 82 13.05 -12.98 -7.32
CA VAL A 82 14.48 -13.31 -7.36
C VAL A 82 15.13 -13.00 -6.02
N SER A 83 14.87 -11.82 -5.45
CA SER A 83 15.35 -11.44 -4.13
C SER A 83 14.76 -12.35 -3.04
N TRP A 84 13.50 -12.77 -3.16
CA TRP A 84 12.89 -13.73 -2.24
C TRP A 84 13.57 -15.11 -2.27
N GLN A 85 13.86 -15.62 -3.48
CA GLN A 85 14.59 -16.88 -3.64
C GLN A 85 15.99 -16.79 -3.07
N ARG A 86 16.72 -15.67 -3.32
CA ARG A 86 18.05 -15.42 -2.75
C ARG A 86 18.02 -15.44 -1.23
N LEU A 87 17.04 -14.78 -0.63
CA LEU A 87 16.90 -14.65 0.82
C LEU A 87 16.69 -15.98 1.53
N HIS A 88 15.99 -16.90 0.87
CA HIS A 88 15.64 -18.19 1.42
C HIS A 88 16.42 -19.35 0.78
N GLN A 89 17.49 -19.04 0.05
CA GLN A 89 18.33 -20.08 -0.52
C GLN A 89 19.14 -20.75 0.61
N PRO A 90 19.04 -22.08 0.79
CA PRO A 90 19.81 -22.77 1.82
C PRO A 90 21.31 -22.62 1.52
N GLY A 91 22.03 -21.94 2.41
CA GLY A 91 23.46 -21.61 2.28
C GLY A 91 23.82 -20.13 2.46
N ALA A 92 22.83 -19.21 2.44
CA ALA A 92 23.08 -17.80 2.77
C ALA A 92 23.47 -17.59 4.25
N GLU A 93 23.06 -18.50 5.14
CA GLU A 93 23.39 -18.47 6.57
C GLU A 93 24.87 -18.83 6.88
N GLU A 94 25.59 -19.46 5.95
CA GLU A 94 26.98 -19.93 6.18
C GLU A 94 28.07 -18.95 5.72
N GLN A 95 27.75 -17.91 4.93
CA GLN A 95 28.76 -16.95 4.44
C GLN A 95 28.88 -15.65 5.25
N GLU A 96 27.92 -15.34 6.14
CA GLU A 96 27.97 -14.13 6.99
C GLU A 96 28.34 -14.41 8.46
N ALA A 97 28.63 -15.67 8.82
CA ALA A 97 28.87 -16.10 10.20
C ALA A 97 30.35 -16.02 10.67
N GLU A 98 31.15 -15.08 10.15
CA GLU A 98 32.52 -14.83 10.66
C GLU A 98 32.71 -13.39 11.18
N GLN A 99 31.79 -12.87 12.02
CA GLN A 99 32.14 -11.84 13.01
C GLN A 99 31.43 -12.12 14.36
N PRO A 100 32.18 -12.52 15.40
CA PRO A 100 31.60 -12.78 16.72
C PRO A 100 31.42 -11.46 17.47
N GLY A 101 30.20 -10.93 17.53
CA GLY A 101 29.90 -9.79 18.39
C GLY A 101 28.59 -9.04 18.17
N GLU A 102 27.96 -9.17 17.00
CA GLU A 102 26.72 -8.45 16.69
C GLU A 102 25.52 -9.42 16.66
N LEU A 103 24.45 -9.04 17.35
CA LEU A 103 23.17 -9.76 17.35
C LEU A 103 22.68 -9.85 15.90
N THR A 104 22.89 -11.02 15.30
CA THR A 104 22.53 -11.44 13.94
C THR A 104 21.21 -10.83 13.47
N ASP A 105 21.28 -9.77 12.66
CA ASP A 105 20.16 -9.31 11.84
C ASP A 105 20.05 -10.27 10.66
N ALA A 106 18.85 -10.78 10.43
CA ALA A 106 18.50 -11.60 9.27
C ALA A 106 18.91 -10.88 7.96
N PRO A 107 19.11 -11.61 6.84
CA PRO A 107 19.46 -10.97 5.59
C PRO A 107 18.44 -9.86 5.28
N SER A 108 18.93 -8.63 5.18
CA SER A 108 18.09 -7.43 5.14
C SER A 108 18.04 -6.90 3.72
N LEU A 109 16.83 -6.76 3.19
CA LEU A 109 16.61 -6.19 1.86
C LEU A 109 16.77 -4.67 1.94
N ALA A 110 17.56 -4.07 1.05
CA ALA A 110 17.71 -2.62 1.02
C ALA A 110 16.37 -1.92 0.73
N PRO A 111 16.06 -0.76 1.35
CA PRO A 111 14.81 -0.02 1.11
C PRO A 111 14.56 0.35 -0.36
N SER A 112 15.62 0.51 -1.16
CA SER A 112 15.59 0.78 -2.60
C SER A 112 15.19 -0.43 -3.44
N GLU A 113 15.52 -1.65 -3.00
CA GLU A 113 15.20 -2.90 -3.69
C GLU A 113 13.83 -3.46 -3.30
N ALA A 114 13.30 -3.00 -2.16
CA ALA A 114 12.02 -3.46 -1.64
C ALA A 114 10.85 -3.01 -2.55
N ARG A 115 10.07 -3.99 -3.01
CA ARG A 115 8.79 -3.79 -3.69
C ARG A 115 7.66 -3.42 -2.75
N GLY A 116 7.83 -3.67 -1.45
CA GLY A 116 6.75 -3.47 -0.50
C GLY A 116 7.10 -3.81 0.94
N ILE A 117 6.05 -3.95 1.74
CA ILE A 117 6.11 -4.41 3.13
C ILE A 117 5.19 -5.62 3.27
N HIS A 118 5.71 -6.71 3.82
CA HIS A 118 4.95 -7.88 4.22
C HIS A 118 4.72 -7.83 5.73
N VAL A 119 3.45 -7.84 6.13
CA VAL A 119 3.01 -7.90 7.51
C VAL A 119 2.49 -9.29 7.80
N GLU A 120 3.14 -10.00 8.72
CA GLU A 120 2.73 -11.34 9.15
C GLU A 120 2.25 -11.33 10.60
N LEU A 121 1.07 -11.92 10.83
CA LEU A 121 0.49 -12.12 12.15
C LEU A 121 0.34 -13.62 12.40
N ARG A 122 1.20 -14.18 13.27
CA ARG A 122 1.14 -15.58 13.69
C ARG A 122 0.36 -15.70 14.99
N TYR A 123 -0.74 -16.42 14.90
CA TYR A 123 -1.49 -16.95 16.04
C TYR A 123 -1.23 -18.45 16.18
N GLN A 124 -1.52 -19.00 17.35
CA GLN A 124 -1.34 -20.44 17.64
C GLN A 124 -1.95 -21.37 16.59
N LYS A 125 -3.10 -21.00 16.00
CA LYS A 125 -3.86 -21.85 15.07
C LYS A 125 -3.97 -21.29 13.66
N ALA A 126 -3.44 -20.09 13.40
CA ALA A 126 -3.60 -19.43 12.11
C ALA A 126 -2.51 -18.38 11.87
N THR A 127 -2.08 -18.27 10.62
CA THR A 127 -1.25 -17.16 10.14
C THR A 127 -2.08 -16.28 9.23
N TYR A 128 -2.04 -14.98 9.48
CA TYR A 128 -2.67 -13.98 8.65
C TYR A 128 -1.65 -13.02 8.08
N THR A 129 -1.86 -12.57 6.86
CA THR A 129 -0.88 -11.75 6.14
C THR A 129 -1.52 -10.52 5.53
N ALA A 130 -0.74 -9.44 5.46
CA ALA A 130 -1.04 -8.28 4.65
C ALA A 130 0.22 -7.87 3.87
N ILE A 131 0.04 -7.38 2.65
CA ILE A 131 1.15 -6.96 1.78
C ILE A 131 0.83 -5.57 1.25
N LEU A 132 1.70 -4.61 1.53
CA LEU A 132 1.68 -3.27 0.96
C LEU A 132 2.65 -3.22 -0.19
N LEU A 133 2.19 -2.87 -1.39
CA LEU A 133 3.00 -2.87 -2.62
C LEU A 133 3.21 -1.45 -3.13
N ARG A 134 4.44 -1.17 -3.58
CA ARG A 134 4.83 0.07 -4.26
C ARG A 134 4.43 0.05 -5.72
N ASP A 135 4.38 1.24 -6.30
CA ASP A 135 4.36 1.38 -7.75
C ASP A 135 5.76 1.07 -8.32
N PRO A 136 5.92 0.04 -9.16
CA PRO A 136 7.22 -0.31 -9.74
C PRO A 136 7.74 0.73 -10.75
N GLU A 137 6.86 1.51 -11.38
CA GLU A 137 7.26 2.50 -12.38
C GLU A 137 7.67 3.83 -11.75
N ASN A 138 7.19 4.12 -10.54
CA ASN A 138 7.42 5.40 -9.89
C ASN A 138 7.65 5.27 -8.37
N PRO A 139 8.78 4.70 -7.93
CA PRO A 139 9.06 4.46 -6.51
C PRO A 139 9.35 5.75 -5.71
N SER A 140 9.67 6.87 -6.37
CA SER A 140 10.09 8.13 -5.73
C SER A 140 9.09 9.28 -5.93
N ALA A 141 7.86 9.00 -6.38
CA ALA A 141 6.87 10.02 -6.73
C ALA A 141 6.35 10.88 -5.54
N THR A 142 6.74 10.55 -4.31
CA THR A 142 6.15 11.14 -3.10
C THR A 142 7.06 12.16 -2.42
N PRO A 143 6.46 13.15 -1.72
CA PRO A 143 7.20 14.03 -0.84
C PRO A 143 8.00 13.25 0.22
N PRO A 144 9.05 13.83 0.81
CA PRO A 144 9.98 13.12 1.69
C PRO A 144 9.33 12.53 2.94
N ASP A 145 8.23 13.11 3.43
CA ASP A 145 7.51 12.65 4.63
C ASP A 145 6.45 11.57 4.33
N PHE A 146 6.33 11.16 3.06
CA PHE A 146 5.32 10.21 2.59
C PHE A 146 5.95 9.05 1.82
N THR A 147 5.43 7.86 2.07
CA THR A 147 5.76 6.65 1.31
C THR A 147 4.57 6.20 0.46
N SER A 148 4.78 6.03 -0.85
CA SER A 148 3.75 5.52 -1.76
C SER A 148 3.66 4.00 -1.75
N LEU A 149 2.60 3.44 -1.16
CA LEU A 149 2.27 2.01 -1.23
C LEU A 149 0.81 1.86 -1.66
N PRO A 150 0.47 2.14 -2.93
CA PRO A 150 -0.90 2.34 -3.37
C PRO A 150 -1.80 1.10 -3.30
N LEU A 151 -1.22 -0.10 -3.23
CA LEU A 151 -1.96 -1.36 -3.21
C LEU A 151 -1.71 -2.11 -1.90
N LEU A 152 -2.80 -2.37 -1.16
CA LEU A 152 -2.79 -3.22 0.03
C LEU A 152 -3.58 -4.51 -0.25
N LEU A 153 -2.95 -5.65 0.01
CA LEU A 153 -3.54 -6.97 -0.09
C LEU A 153 -3.68 -7.55 1.32
N VAL A 154 -4.88 -7.93 1.75
CA VAL A 154 -5.13 -8.44 3.11
C VAL A 154 -5.76 -9.83 3.09
N ARG A 155 -5.18 -10.75 3.85
CA ARG A 155 -5.70 -12.09 4.12
C ARG A 155 -5.89 -12.26 5.62
N MET A 156 -6.99 -11.72 6.13
CA MET A 156 -7.36 -11.70 7.56
C MET A 156 -8.89 -11.85 7.73
N PRO A 157 -9.39 -12.42 8.84
CA PRO A 157 -10.81 -12.40 9.20
C PRO A 157 -11.34 -10.97 9.34
N ALA A 158 -12.66 -10.81 9.21
CA ALA A 158 -13.29 -9.49 9.17
C ALA A 158 -12.94 -8.59 10.37
N ALA A 159 -12.96 -9.14 11.59
CA ALA A 159 -12.62 -8.40 12.82
C ALA A 159 -11.17 -7.94 12.81
N LEU A 160 -10.22 -8.85 12.58
CA LEU A 160 -8.79 -8.52 12.52
C LEU A 160 -8.46 -7.51 11.42
N ARG A 161 -9.08 -7.68 10.25
CA ARG A 161 -8.95 -6.76 9.12
C ARG A 161 -9.45 -5.36 9.47
N ALA A 162 -10.55 -5.25 10.24
CA ALA A 162 -11.05 -3.95 10.68
C ALA A 162 -10.04 -3.25 11.60
N THR A 163 -9.52 -3.95 12.63
CA THR A 163 -8.48 -3.40 13.52
C THR A 163 -7.22 -3.01 12.76
N PHE A 164 -6.75 -3.85 11.84
CA PHE A 164 -5.57 -3.57 11.01
C PHE A 164 -5.77 -2.33 10.12
N ASN A 165 -6.92 -2.23 9.46
CA ASN A 165 -7.26 -1.07 8.62
C ASN A 165 -7.34 0.22 9.46
N THR A 166 -7.98 0.17 10.64
CA THR A 166 -8.03 1.31 11.56
C THR A 166 -6.62 1.72 11.99
N TYR A 167 -5.77 0.75 12.37
CA TYR A 167 -4.37 1.01 12.70
C TYR A 167 -3.65 1.74 11.55
N LEU A 168 -3.75 1.26 10.31
CA LEU A 168 -3.12 1.93 9.18
C LEU A 168 -3.62 3.37 9.00
N THR A 169 -4.93 3.59 8.99
CA THR A 169 -5.49 4.93 8.81
C THR A 169 -5.10 5.91 9.91
N THR A 170 -4.97 5.43 11.15
CA THR A 170 -4.64 6.27 12.32
C THR A 170 -3.13 6.49 12.48
N ALA A 171 -2.30 5.49 12.17
CA ALA A 171 -0.86 5.56 12.32
C ALA A 171 -0.20 6.39 11.21
N PHE A 172 -0.77 6.37 10.00
CA PHE A 172 -0.16 6.96 8.80
C PHE A 172 -0.98 8.06 8.13
N ASP A 173 -2.07 8.51 8.75
CA ASP A 173 -3.04 9.46 8.17
C ASP A 173 -3.37 9.14 6.69
N THR A 174 -3.62 7.85 6.42
CA THR A 174 -3.87 7.34 5.07
C THR A 174 -5.33 7.01 4.86
N ARG A 175 -5.80 7.14 3.62
CA ARG A 175 -7.14 6.74 3.19
C ARG A 175 -7.10 5.36 2.58
N LEU A 176 -7.92 4.47 3.15
CA LEU A 176 -8.16 3.12 2.65
C LEU A 176 -9.49 3.07 1.88
N ALA A 177 -9.46 2.58 0.65
CA ALA A 177 -10.66 2.31 -0.14
C ALA A 177 -10.61 0.90 -0.72
N LEU A 178 -11.70 0.14 -0.64
CA LEU A 178 -11.75 -1.21 -1.21
C LEU A 178 -11.53 -1.14 -2.73
N LEU A 179 -10.59 -1.94 -3.26
CA LEU A 179 -10.32 -2.00 -4.69
C LEU A 179 -11.33 -2.95 -5.33
N ARG A 180 -12.32 -2.37 -6.03
CA ARG A 180 -13.25 -3.13 -6.86
C ARG A 180 -12.76 -3.15 -8.29
N LEU A 181 -12.38 -4.34 -8.76
CA LEU A 181 -12.00 -4.57 -10.15
C LEU A 181 -13.27 -4.83 -10.98
N PRO A 182 -13.63 -3.95 -11.93
CA PRO A 182 -14.79 -4.16 -12.78
C PRO A 182 -14.61 -5.43 -13.63
N SER A 183 -15.70 -6.15 -13.91
CA SER A 183 -15.63 -7.37 -14.75
C SER A 183 -14.99 -7.11 -16.11
N ARG A 184 -15.27 -5.95 -16.72
CA ARG A 184 -14.62 -5.55 -17.98
C ARG A 184 -13.10 -5.46 -17.86
N PHE A 185 -12.59 -4.90 -16.76
CA PHE A 185 -11.16 -4.82 -16.52
C PHE A 185 -10.55 -6.22 -16.38
N LEU A 186 -11.16 -7.09 -15.57
CA LEU A 186 -10.71 -8.47 -15.40
C LEU A 186 -10.68 -9.23 -16.73
N CYS A 187 -11.72 -9.11 -17.55
CA CYS A 187 -11.77 -9.70 -18.88
C CYS A 187 -10.64 -9.17 -19.78
N THR A 188 -10.49 -7.84 -19.88
CA THR A 188 -9.43 -7.25 -20.73
C THR A 188 -8.02 -7.59 -20.26
N THR A 189 -7.80 -7.67 -18.94
CA THR A 189 -6.50 -8.07 -18.38
C THR A 189 -6.22 -9.54 -18.66
N LEU A 190 -7.23 -10.41 -18.50
CA LEU A 190 -7.09 -11.83 -18.83
C LEU A 190 -6.83 -12.03 -20.32
N GLU A 191 -7.57 -11.35 -21.20
CA GLU A 191 -7.33 -11.35 -22.65
C GLU A 191 -5.91 -10.89 -22.96
N SER A 192 -5.46 -9.78 -22.35
CA SER A 192 -4.09 -9.28 -22.51
C SER A 192 -3.07 -10.31 -22.04
N ILE A 193 -3.25 -10.93 -20.88
CA ILE A 193 -2.34 -11.98 -20.38
C ILE A 193 -2.28 -13.12 -21.38
N LEU A 194 -3.43 -13.65 -21.82
CA LEU A 194 -3.50 -14.73 -22.80
C LEU A 194 -2.87 -14.37 -24.15
N CYS A 195 -2.95 -13.11 -24.58
CA CYS A 195 -2.27 -12.63 -25.78
C CYS A 195 -0.75 -12.55 -25.63
N HIS A 196 -0.25 -12.19 -24.45
CA HIS A 196 1.18 -12.05 -24.17
C HIS A 196 1.85 -13.35 -23.68
N THR A 197 1.07 -14.37 -23.34
CA THR A 197 1.55 -15.71 -22.99
C THR A 197 1.25 -16.69 -24.14
N PRO A 198 1.99 -16.64 -25.27
CA PRO A 198 1.72 -17.52 -26.42
C PRO A 198 2.13 -18.99 -26.20
N THR A 199 2.58 -19.40 -25.02
CA THR A 199 3.10 -20.77 -24.79
C THR A 199 2.71 -21.37 -23.45
N ALA A 200 2.50 -22.68 -23.49
CA ALA A 200 1.85 -23.56 -22.52
C ALA A 200 2.54 -23.73 -21.15
N ASP A 201 3.60 -22.99 -20.84
CA ASP A 201 4.46 -23.30 -19.69
C ASP A 201 4.03 -22.59 -18.39
N LEU A 202 3.31 -21.45 -18.46
CA LEU A 202 2.91 -20.69 -17.27
C LEU A 202 1.51 -21.03 -16.75
N LEU A 203 0.62 -21.54 -17.60
CA LEU A 203 -0.77 -21.85 -17.24
C LEU A 203 -1.00 -23.36 -17.32
N THR A 204 -0.68 -24.07 -16.23
CA THR A 204 -0.93 -25.51 -16.09
C THR A 204 -2.42 -25.87 -16.11
N ARG A 205 -3.31 -24.91 -15.85
CA ARG A 205 -4.76 -25.02 -15.99
C ARG A 205 -5.40 -23.65 -15.88
N LEU A 206 -6.38 -23.34 -16.73
CA LEU A 206 -7.20 -22.14 -16.57
C LEU A 206 -8.57 -22.53 -16.00
N GLN A 207 -8.93 -21.99 -14.84
CA GLN A 207 -10.26 -22.11 -14.24
C GLN A 207 -10.91 -20.74 -14.18
N LEU A 208 -12.06 -20.60 -14.85
CA LEU A 208 -12.84 -19.37 -14.91
C LEU A 208 -14.20 -19.62 -14.29
N GLN A 209 -14.52 -18.92 -13.22
CA GLN A 209 -15.85 -18.92 -12.63
C GLN A 209 -16.56 -17.60 -12.97
N LEU A 210 -17.59 -17.68 -13.81
CA LEU A 210 -18.45 -16.56 -14.14
C LEU A 210 -19.62 -16.53 -13.16
N SER A 211 -19.72 -15.47 -12.37
CA SER A 211 -20.81 -15.31 -11.39
C SER A 211 -21.81 -14.27 -11.90
N PHE A 212 -23.10 -14.58 -11.76
CA PHE A 212 -24.21 -13.77 -12.28
C PHE A 212 -25.13 -13.28 -11.13
N PRO A 213 -24.63 -12.45 -10.20
CA PRO A 213 -25.38 -12.05 -9.01
C PRO A 213 -26.63 -11.20 -9.32
N THR A 214 -26.67 -10.54 -10.47
CA THR A 214 -27.74 -9.59 -10.85
C THR A 214 -28.48 -9.97 -12.14
N ALA A 215 -28.11 -11.07 -12.81
CA ALA A 215 -28.61 -11.35 -14.15
C ALA A 215 -30.12 -11.68 -14.20
N CYS A 216 -30.74 -12.07 -13.08
CA CYS A 216 -32.19 -12.12 -12.94
C CYS A 216 -32.61 -12.40 -11.50
N SER A 217 -33.61 -11.67 -10.98
CA SER A 217 -34.26 -11.99 -9.69
C SER A 217 -34.96 -13.36 -9.69
N ALA A 218 -35.18 -13.94 -10.87
CA ALA A 218 -35.77 -15.26 -11.10
C ALA A 218 -34.79 -16.32 -11.67
N ALA A 219 -33.50 -16.00 -11.85
CA ALA A 219 -32.55 -16.92 -12.47
C ALA A 219 -32.08 -18.00 -11.49
N THR A 220 -32.19 -19.26 -11.92
CA THR A 220 -31.63 -20.43 -11.22
C THR A 220 -30.11 -20.55 -11.40
N LEU A 221 -29.56 -19.98 -12.47
CA LEU A 221 -28.14 -20.04 -12.78
C LEU A 221 -27.37 -18.92 -12.08
N ARG A 222 -26.62 -19.28 -11.05
CA ARG A 222 -25.80 -18.35 -10.26
C ARG A 222 -24.37 -18.25 -10.79
N ASN A 223 -23.78 -19.39 -11.14
CA ASN A 223 -22.38 -19.52 -11.51
C ASN A 223 -22.24 -20.44 -12.73
N ILE A 224 -21.25 -20.17 -13.58
CA ILE A 224 -20.75 -21.08 -14.61
C ILE A 224 -19.25 -21.25 -14.38
N ASP A 225 -18.82 -22.51 -14.22
CA ASP A 225 -17.41 -22.86 -14.09
C ASP A 225 -16.89 -23.42 -15.42
N ILE A 226 -15.89 -22.76 -15.98
CA ILE A 226 -15.21 -23.16 -17.22
C ILE A 226 -13.80 -23.57 -16.84
N THR A 227 -13.43 -24.82 -17.13
CA THR A 227 -12.06 -25.31 -16.96
C THR A 227 -11.48 -25.63 -18.32
N LEU A 228 -10.34 -25.02 -18.66
CA LEU A 228 -9.60 -25.29 -19.89
C LEU A 228 -8.29 -26.00 -19.54
N ALA A 229 -8.03 -27.10 -20.25
CA ALA A 229 -6.73 -27.79 -20.19
C ALA A 229 -5.67 -26.96 -20.94
N PRO A 230 -4.38 -27.07 -20.58
CA PRO A 230 -3.31 -26.29 -21.20
C PRO A 230 -3.28 -26.36 -22.73
N GLY A 231 -3.46 -27.57 -23.28
CA GLY A 231 -3.44 -27.80 -24.73
C GLY A 231 -4.60 -27.14 -25.47
N ASP A 232 -5.70 -26.83 -24.78
CA ASP A 232 -6.90 -26.25 -25.41
C ASP A 232 -6.86 -24.72 -25.43
N ILE A 233 -6.03 -24.07 -24.61
CA ILE A 233 -6.00 -22.60 -24.45
C ILE A 233 -5.70 -21.91 -25.77
N ALA A 234 -4.66 -22.34 -26.49
CA ALA A 234 -4.29 -21.75 -27.77
C ALA A 234 -5.45 -21.84 -28.79
N SER A 235 -6.06 -23.01 -28.91
CA SER A 235 -7.21 -23.24 -29.80
C SER A 235 -8.45 -22.43 -29.38
N PHE A 236 -8.64 -22.22 -28.08
CA PHE A 236 -9.73 -21.42 -27.54
C PHE A 236 -9.56 -19.94 -27.89
N VAL A 237 -8.34 -19.40 -27.75
CA VAL A 237 -8.02 -18.01 -28.13
C VAL A 237 -8.20 -17.81 -29.64
N GLU A 238 -7.69 -18.73 -30.48
CA GLU A 238 -7.83 -18.65 -31.93
C GLU A 238 -9.30 -18.66 -32.38
N ARG A 239 -10.10 -19.60 -31.85
CA ARG A 239 -11.55 -19.65 -32.12
C ARG A 239 -12.28 -18.40 -31.61
N GLY A 240 -11.91 -17.91 -30.44
CA GLY A 240 -12.48 -16.68 -29.87
C GLY A 240 -12.24 -15.46 -30.76
N ALA A 241 -11.02 -15.31 -31.28
CA ALA A 241 -10.67 -14.23 -32.20
C ALA A 241 -11.47 -14.30 -33.51
N ALA A 242 -11.75 -15.50 -34.03
CA ALA A 242 -12.58 -15.69 -35.22
C ALA A 242 -14.08 -15.38 -35.01
N LEU A 243 -14.58 -15.51 -33.77
CA LEU A 243 -15.98 -15.26 -33.43
C LEU A 243 -16.30 -13.79 -33.15
N LEU A 244 -15.29 -12.98 -32.80
CA LEU A 244 -15.49 -11.55 -32.63
C LEU A 244 -15.66 -10.93 -34.01
N PRO A 245 -16.82 -10.30 -34.32
CA PRO A 245 -16.97 -9.57 -35.56
C PRO A 245 -15.86 -8.52 -35.60
N SER A 246 -15.02 -8.59 -36.63
CA SER A 246 -13.95 -7.63 -36.88
C SER A 246 -14.58 -6.25 -36.74
N ARG A 247 -14.30 -5.60 -35.61
CA ARG A 247 -14.86 -4.31 -35.25
C ARG A 247 -14.40 -3.40 -36.36
N ALA A 248 -15.32 -3.12 -37.29
CA ALA A 248 -15.03 -2.43 -38.52
C ALA A 248 -14.48 -1.06 -38.14
N LEU A 249 -13.15 -0.97 -38.08
CA LEU A 249 -12.42 0.25 -38.31
C LEU A 249 -13.02 0.80 -39.58
N GLY A 250 -13.82 1.86 -39.43
CA GLY A 250 -14.44 2.57 -40.52
C GLY A 250 -13.36 2.94 -41.51
N LYS A 251 -13.25 2.11 -42.55
CA LYS A 251 -12.52 2.41 -43.76
C LYS A 251 -13.38 3.47 -44.43
N GLY A 252 -13.21 4.71 -44.00
CA GLY A 252 -13.83 5.86 -44.62
C GLY A 252 -13.42 5.85 -46.08
N ASP A 253 -14.40 5.60 -46.94
CA ASP A 253 -14.29 5.77 -48.38
C ASP A 253 -13.74 7.17 -48.66
N LYS A 254 -12.47 7.22 -49.04
CA LYS A 254 -11.93 8.37 -49.73
C LYS A 254 -12.35 8.25 -51.19
N ASN A 255 -13.45 8.89 -51.57
CA ASN A 255 -13.51 9.47 -52.91
C ASN A 255 -14.53 10.60 -53.02
N ALA A 256 -14.04 11.74 -53.54
CA ALA A 256 -14.73 12.80 -54.30
C ALA A 256 -15.95 13.49 -53.63
N ASP A 257 -16.20 14.78 -53.71
CA ASP A 257 -15.68 15.93 -54.46
C ASP A 257 -16.58 17.11 -54.06
N GLY A 258 -16.07 18.34 -54.10
CA GLY A 258 -16.87 19.56 -54.28
C GLY A 258 -17.70 20.12 -53.12
N GLY A 259 -17.33 21.33 -52.67
CA GLY A 259 -18.32 22.31 -52.18
C GLY A 259 -17.99 22.97 -50.85
N GLY A 260 -17.18 24.03 -50.88
CA GLY A 260 -16.87 24.83 -49.70
C GLY A 260 -18.09 25.51 -49.08
N LYS A 261 -18.20 25.44 -47.75
CA LYS A 261 -18.87 26.45 -46.91
C LYS A 261 -18.09 26.61 -45.61
N LYS A 262 -17.48 27.79 -45.43
CA LYS A 262 -16.85 28.24 -44.18
C LYS A 262 -17.91 28.26 -43.06
N LYS A 263 -17.83 27.33 -42.11
CA LYS A 263 -18.54 27.43 -40.81
C LYS A 263 -17.60 28.04 -39.78
N ARG A 264 -18.06 29.12 -39.15
CA ARG A 264 -17.40 29.85 -38.06
C ARG A 264 -17.27 28.94 -36.82
N PRO A 265 -16.19 29.03 -36.04
CA PRO A 265 -16.08 28.27 -34.79
C PRO A 265 -17.07 28.80 -33.74
N ALA A 266 -17.72 27.88 -33.04
CA ALA A 266 -18.55 28.15 -31.88
C ALA A 266 -17.67 28.54 -30.67
N PRO A 267 -18.16 29.38 -29.75
CA PRO A 267 -17.43 29.76 -28.55
C PRO A 267 -17.28 28.57 -27.57
N PRO A 268 -16.15 28.46 -26.86
CA PRO A 268 -15.93 27.40 -25.87
C PRO A 268 -16.85 27.57 -24.65
N SER A 269 -17.31 26.45 -24.11
CA SER A 269 -18.17 26.40 -22.92
C SER A 269 -17.43 26.80 -21.62
N PRO A 270 -18.13 27.26 -20.57
CA PRO A 270 -17.52 27.98 -19.42
C PRO A 270 -16.68 27.20 -18.40
N VAL A 271 -16.22 25.98 -18.67
CA VAL A 271 -15.57 25.11 -17.64
C VAL A 271 -14.05 24.93 -17.83
N GLU A 272 -13.42 25.59 -18.80
CA GLU A 272 -11.97 25.48 -19.07
C GLU A 272 -11.17 26.80 -18.94
N LYS A 273 -11.61 27.71 -18.06
CA LYS A 273 -10.89 28.97 -17.76
C LYS A 273 -10.44 29.09 -16.31
N ARG A 274 -9.82 28.06 -15.73
CA ARG A 274 -9.30 28.17 -14.34
C ARG A 274 -7.90 27.62 -14.07
N TRP A 275 -7.12 27.21 -15.09
CA TRP A 275 -5.75 26.72 -14.84
C TRP A 275 -4.67 27.27 -15.78
N ALA A 276 -5.03 28.19 -16.69
CA ALA A 276 -4.06 28.89 -17.55
C ALA A 276 -3.90 30.34 -17.08
N GLY A 277 -3.16 30.55 -15.98
CA GLY A 277 -2.97 31.89 -15.44
C GLY A 277 -2.01 31.95 -14.26
N ARG A 278 -0.81 31.38 -14.38
CA ARG A 278 0.33 31.72 -13.51
C ARG A 278 1.67 31.25 -14.09
N ARG A 279 2.07 31.81 -15.23
CA ARG A 279 3.48 31.84 -15.68
C ARG A 279 3.73 33.12 -16.47
N ARG A 280 4.79 33.82 -16.06
CA ARG A 280 5.27 35.16 -16.46
C ARG A 280 4.59 36.28 -15.67
N ASP A 281 5.32 36.79 -14.67
CA ASP A 281 6.07 38.03 -14.80
C ASP A 281 7.23 38.04 -13.77
N VAL A 282 8.29 38.77 -14.10
CA VAL A 282 9.54 39.09 -13.37
C VAL A 282 10.78 38.48 -14.03
N GLU A 283 11.15 39.11 -15.14
CA GLU A 283 12.53 39.25 -15.63
C GLU A 283 12.82 40.77 -15.70
N GLY A 284 14.06 41.13 -15.36
CA GLY A 284 14.64 42.48 -15.41
C GLY A 284 14.90 43.06 -14.01
N GLU A 285 16.08 43.51 -13.62
CA GLU A 285 17.38 43.70 -14.29
C GLU A 285 18.37 44.25 -13.21
N ASN A 286 19.67 44.29 -13.56
CA ASN A 286 20.85 44.85 -12.88
C ASN A 286 21.67 43.90 -12.00
N GLU A 287 22.87 43.48 -12.42
CA GLU A 287 24.13 44.22 -12.73
C GLU A 287 24.98 44.50 -11.47
N ASP A 288 26.19 43.96 -11.56
CA ASP A 288 27.47 44.40 -10.99
C ASP A 288 27.71 44.37 -9.46
N ALA A 289 28.60 43.45 -9.05
CA ALA A 289 29.80 43.81 -8.30
C ALA A 289 30.78 42.62 -8.24
N GLU A 290 31.96 42.84 -8.79
CA GLU A 290 33.22 42.16 -8.48
C GLU A 290 33.53 42.27 -6.97
N ASP A 291 34.08 41.22 -6.34
CA ASP A 291 35.27 41.40 -5.49
C ASP A 291 35.90 40.06 -5.04
N GLU A 292 37.22 40.15 -4.87
CA GLU A 292 38.26 39.28 -4.28
C GLU A 292 37.80 38.18 -3.29
N GLY A 293 38.35 36.97 -3.30
CA GLY A 293 39.78 36.64 -3.16
C GLY A 293 40.06 36.19 -1.72
N ALA A 294 40.54 34.96 -1.51
CA ALA A 294 41.51 34.55 -0.47
C ALA A 294 41.50 33.04 -0.24
N ASP A 295 42.55 32.40 -0.76
CA ASP A 295 43.17 31.21 -0.18
C ASP A 295 43.61 31.47 1.26
N VAL A 296 43.40 30.52 2.19
CA VAL A 296 44.27 30.32 3.35
C VAL A 296 44.25 28.84 3.78
N ASP A 297 45.40 28.18 3.58
CA ASP A 297 45.84 26.98 4.27
C ASP A 297 46.00 27.22 5.78
N ALA A 298 45.69 26.23 6.62
CA ALA A 298 46.33 26.11 7.93
C ALA A 298 46.18 24.68 8.50
N ASP A 299 47.28 23.94 8.45
CA ASP A 299 47.63 22.87 9.38
C ASP A 299 47.60 23.39 10.84
N GLY A 300 47.28 22.52 11.81
CA GLY A 300 47.27 22.93 13.22
C GLY A 300 47.01 21.80 14.20
N GLU A 301 48.10 21.23 14.68
CA GLU A 301 48.29 20.13 15.62
C GLU A 301 47.84 20.42 17.07
N SER A 302 47.60 19.33 17.80
CA SER A 302 47.77 19.13 19.27
C SER A 302 46.75 19.72 20.27
N GLY A 303 46.42 18.90 21.28
CA GLY A 303 45.90 19.38 22.56
C GLY A 303 44.96 18.43 23.31
N ASP A 304 45.38 17.22 23.64
CA ASP A 304 44.79 16.42 24.73
C ASP A 304 45.29 16.97 26.08
N GLU A 305 44.44 17.62 26.87
CA GLU A 305 44.62 17.72 28.33
C GLU A 305 43.25 17.66 29.04
N GLU A 306 43.13 16.68 29.94
CA GLU A 306 42.12 16.61 31.00
C GLU A 306 42.23 17.82 31.94
N GLU A 307 41.10 18.45 32.30
CA GLU A 307 40.92 18.82 33.71
C GLU A 307 39.46 18.97 34.12
N VAL A 308 39.22 18.53 35.34
CA VAL A 308 37.97 18.36 36.05
C VAL A 308 37.65 19.65 36.82
N VAL A 309 36.49 20.29 36.59
CA VAL A 309 35.93 21.23 37.60
C VAL A 309 34.41 21.14 37.67
N ALA A 310 33.93 20.82 38.87
CA ALA A 310 32.55 20.91 39.30
C ALA A 310 32.08 22.37 39.39
N GLY A 311 30.86 22.65 38.92
CA GLY A 311 30.24 23.97 39.01
C GLY A 311 28.73 23.90 38.95
N SER A 312 28.11 23.87 40.12
CA SER A 312 26.67 24.02 40.36
C SER A 312 26.15 25.39 39.91
N ALA A 313 25.06 25.43 39.16
CA ALA A 313 24.13 26.56 39.15
C ALA A 313 22.72 26.13 38.70
N ALA A 314 21.76 26.38 39.59
CA ALA A 314 20.33 26.21 39.41
C ALA A 314 19.73 27.30 38.50
N ALA A 315 18.67 26.95 37.75
CA ALA A 315 17.41 27.70 37.67
C ALA A 315 16.55 27.22 36.48
N GLY A 316 15.23 27.14 36.70
CA GLY A 316 14.25 27.30 35.60
C GLY A 316 13.29 26.16 35.29
N ALA A 317 12.75 25.45 36.28
CA ALA A 317 11.61 24.55 36.09
C ALA A 317 10.30 25.37 35.90
N GLY A 318 9.91 25.62 34.65
CA GLY A 318 8.59 26.14 34.28
C GLY A 318 7.54 25.02 34.31
N ARG A 319 6.97 24.74 35.49
CA ARG A 319 5.78 23.88 35.64
C ARG A 319 4.54 24.64 35.15
N LEU A 320 3.97 24.18 34.04
CA LEU A 320 2.60 24.54 33.63
C LEU A 320 1.61 23.83 34.55
N SER A 321 0.95 24.60 35.41
CA SER A 321 -0.13 24.15 36.29
C SER A 321 -1.35 23.73 35.47
N VAL A 322 -1.72 22.46 35.52
CA VAL A 322 -2.99 21.95 35.00
C VAL A 322 -4.09 22.27 36.03
N PRO A 323 -5.21 22.93 35.64
CA PRO A 323 -6.34 23.15 36.53
C PRO A 323 -6.98 21.82 36.94
N GLN A 324 -7.18 21.64 38.25
CA GLN A 324 -7.63 20.37 38.85
C GLN A 324 -9.12 20.35 39.22
N GLU A 325 -9.97 21.07 38.48
CA GLU A 325 -11.43 21.02 38.69
C GLU A 325 -12.15 20.39 37.49
N PRO A 326 -12.92 19.31 37.69
CA PRO A 326 -13.79 18.79 36.66
C PRO A 326 -14.91 19.79 36.36
N PRO A 327 -15.30 19.97 35.10
CA PRO A 327 -16.42 20.85 34.76
C PRO A 327 -17.70 20.33 35.41
N PRO A 328 -18.60 21.24 35.87
CA PRO A 328 -19.88 20.85 36.44
C PRO A 328 -20.70 20.06 35.41
N PRO A 329 -21.54 19.11 35.86
CA PRO A 329 -22.37 18.32 34.97
C PRO A 329 -23.32 19.23 34.19
N TYR A 330 -23.32 19.07 32.87
CA TYR A 330 -24.30 19.72 32.01
C TYR A 330 -25.71 19.25 32.41
N GLU A 331 -26.55 20.18 32.86
CA GLU A 331 -27.98 19.93 32.99
C GLU A 331 -28.54 19.74 31.58
N LEU A 332 -28.95 18.51 31.29
CA LEU A 332 -29.65 18.15 30.07
C LEU A 332 -31.04 18.81 30.13
N HIS A 333 -31.16 20.00 29.54
CA HIS A 333 -32.48 20.59 29.30
C HIS A 333 -33.25 19.70 28.33
N ASP A 334 -34.19 18.93 28.87
CA ASP A 334 -35.15 18.16 28.10
C ASP A 334 -36.26 19.10 27.59
N PRO A 335 -36.36 19.39 26.28
CA PRO A 335 -37.35 20.32 25.75
C PRO A 335 -38.78 19.73 25.70
N ALA A 336 -39.02 18.54 26.26
CA ALA A 336 -40.32 17.86 26.19
C ALA A 336 -41.36 18.30 27.25
N ILE A 337 -41.06 19.25 28.14
CA ILE A 337 -41.99 19.69 29.19
C ILE A 337 -42.26 21.19 29.09
N VAL A 338 -42.96 21.62 28.05
CA VAL A 338 -43.74 22.87 28.07
C VAL A 338 -45.08 22.65 27.35
N GLY A 339 -46.16 22.67 28.11
CA GLY A 339 -47.43 23.22 27.63
C GLY A 339 -48.58 22.26 27.28
N ARG A 340 -49.11 21.51 28.24
CA ARG A 340 -50.56 21.27 28.32
C ARG A 340 -51.07 21.80 29.67
N GLY A 341 -51.75 22.93 29.64
CA GLY A 341 -52.29 23.54 30.84
C GLY A 341 -53.11 24.79 30.58
N ARG A 342 -54.37 24.55 30.16
CA ARG A 342 -55.57 25.41 30.22
C ARG A 342 -55.66 26.65 29.34
#